data_AF-A0A7C0ZM72-F1
#
_entry.id   AF-A0A7C0ZM72-F1
#
_cell.length_a   1.000
_cell.length_b   1.000
_cell.length_c   1.000
_cell.angle_alpha   90.00
_cell.angle_beta   90.00
_cell.angle_gamma   90.00
#
_symmetry.space_group_name_H-M   'P 1'
#
loop_
_entity.id
_entity.type
_entity.pdbx_description
1 polymer ?
#
loop_
_entity_poly.entity_id
_entity_poly.type
_entity_poly.pdbx_seq_one_letter_code
_entity_poly.pdbx_strand_id
1 'polypeptide(L)' 'MRKGTKLALLLGLIPFLVLVGALPLVNRLYPVILGLPFLLFWILLWIALTPLILFGAYKVEQRFNRTDKERP' A
#
# COMPACT_ATOMS: atom_id res chain seq x y z
N MET A 1 -1.37 -10.08 20.00
CA MET A 1 -1.80 -9.38 18.76
C MET A 1 -2.47 -10.38 17.83
N ARG A 2 -3.74 -10.17 17.47
CA ARG A 2 -4.49 -11.03 16.53
C ARG A 2 -3.70 -11.14 15.20
N LYS A 3 -3.72 -12.32 14.58
CA LYS A 3 -2.95 -12.58 13.34
C LYS A 3 -3.34 -11.63 12.20
N GLY A 4 -4.63 -11.23 12.13
CA GLY A 4 -5.15 -10.30 11.13
C GLY A 4 -4.52 -8.90 11.19
N THR A 5 -4.36 -8.34 12.38
CA THR A 5 -3.77 -7.00 12.56
C THR A 5 -2.29 -6.97 12.17
N LYS A 6 -1.54 -8.08 12.38
CA LYS A 6 -0.15 -8.19 11.90
C LYS A 6 -0.06 -8.16 10.38
N LEU A 7 -0.98 -8.83 9.68
CA LEU A 7 -1.05 -8.82 8.22
C LEU A 7 -1.38 -7.41 7.71
N ALA A 8 -2.36 -6.75 8.30
CA ALA A 8 -2.71 -5.37 7.95
C ALA A 8 -1.52 -4.40 8.13
N LEU A 9 -0.75 -4.56 9.22
CA LEU A 9 0.45 -3.77 9.48
C LEU A 9 1.55 -4.02 8.43
N LEU A 10 1.76 -5.30 8.05
CA LEU A 10 2.68 -5.69 6.98
C LEU A 10 2.28 -5.10 5.63
N LEU A 11 0.99 -5.14 5.30
CA LEU A 11 0.41 -4.54 4.08
C LEU A 11 0.59 -3.02 4.05
N GLY A 12 0.43 -2.34 5.19
CA GLY A 12 0.66 -0.90 5.32
C GLY A 12 2.13 -0.49 5.19
N LEU A 13 3.07 -1.39 5.47
CA LEU A 13 4.51 -1.12 5.33
C LEU A 13 4.95 -1.10 3.85
N ILE A 14 4.24 -1.82 2.97
CA ILE A 14 4.55 -1.93 1.54
C ILE A 14 4.59 -0.56 0.85
N PRO A 15 3.52 0.27 0.89
CA PRO A 15 3.55 1.57 0.22
C PRO A 15 4.65 2.48 0.76
N PHE A 16 4.97 2.42 2.07
CA PHE A 16 6.07 3.20 2.64
C PHE A 16 7.43 2.77 2.07
N LEU A 17 7.72 1.47 2.06
CA LEU A 17 8.98 0.94 1.53
C LEU A 17 9.14 1.25 0.04
N VAL A 18 8.06 1.17 -0.73
CA VAL A 18 8.13 1.42 -2.17
C VAL A 18 8.18 2.91 -2.49
N LEU A 19 7.48 3.76 -1.75
CA LEU A 19 7.57 5.22 -1.91
C LEU A 19 8.96 5.75 -1.56
N VAL A 20 9.57 5.27 -0.47
CA VAL A 20 10.86 5.78 0.04
C VAL A 20 12.03 5.04 -0.61
N GLY A 21 11.98 3.72 -0.64
CA GLY A 21 13.06 2.88 -1.15
C GLY A 21 13.29 3.01 -2.66
N ALA A 22 12.24 3.34 -3.43
CA ALA A 22 12.38 3.56 -4.86
C ALA A 22 12.89 4.98 -5.21
N LEU A 23 12.98 5.92 -4.26
CA LEU A 23 13.41 7.30 -4.51
C LEU A 23 14.70 7.40 -5.34
N PRO A 24 15.79 6.67 -5.07
CA PRO A 24 17.01 6.79 -5.86
C PRO A 24 16.83 6.39 -7.34
N LEU A 25 15.87 5.52 -7.63
CA LEU A 25 15.56 5.04 -8.97
C LEU A 25 14.59 5.99 -9.70
N VAL A 26 13.56 6.45 -8.98
CA VAL A 26 12.44 7.25 -9.53
C VAL A 26 12.66 8.77 -9.45
N ASN A 27 13.65 9.24 -8.67
CA ASN A 27 14.02 10.64 -8.56
C ASN A 27 14.78 11.11 -9.81
N ARG A 28 14.06 11.14 -10.93
CA ARG A 28 14.54 11.64 -12.22
C ARG A 28 13.46 12.54 -12.81
N LEU A 29 13.89 13.65 -13.42
CA LEU A 29 12.99 14.57 -14.12
C LEU A 29 12.44 13.98 -15.42
N TYR A 30 13.23 13.11 -16.06
CA TYR A 30 12.85 12.37 -17.26
C TYR A 30 12.83 10.87 -16.98
N PRO A 31 11.89 10.11 -17.55
CA PRO A 31 10.89 10.53 -18.55
C PRO A 31 9.74 11.36 -17.97
N VAL A 32 9.12 12.19 -18.81
CA VAL A 32 7.92 12.94 -18.46
C VAL A 32 6.70 12.11 -18.88
N ILE A 33 5.79 11.83 -17.94
CA ILE A 33 4.56 11.06 -18.16
C ILE A 33 3.38 12.02 -18.03
N LEU A 34 2.53 12.11 -19.07
CA LEU A 34 1.36 12.99 -19.08
C LEU A 34 1.67 14.48 -18.78
N GLY A 35 2.87 14.95 -19.14
CA GLY A 35 3.33 16.31 -18.83
C GLY A 35 3.90 16.49 -17.41
N LEU A 36 3.97 15.43 -16.61
CA LEU A 36 4.51 15.45 -15.24
C LEU A 36 5.86 14.71 -15.19
N PRO A 37 6.84 15.17 -14.38
CA PRO A 37 8.02 14.40 -14.05
C PRO A 37 7.64 13.00 -13.52
N PHE A 38 8.45 11.99 -13.85
CA PHE A 38 8.23 10.60 -13.43
C PHE A 38 7.95 10.46 -11.92
N LEU A 39 8.68 11.22 -11.09
CA LEU A 39 8.48 11.26 -9.64
C LEU A 39 7.06 11.67 -9.23
N LEU A 40 6.47 12.68 -9.88
CA LEU A 40 5.11 13.13 -9.57
C LEU A 40 4.09 12.07 -9.99
N PHE A 41 4.24 11.49 -11.18
CA PHE A 41 3.38 10.40 -11.63
C PHE A 41 3.44 9.20 -10.67
N TRP A 42 4.65 8.84 -10.23
CA TRP A 42 4.88 7.77 -9.26
C TRP A 42 4.17 8.04 -7.92
N ILE A 43 4.31 9.24 -7.37
CA ILE A 43 3.63 9.63 -6.12
C ILE A 43 2.11 9.55 -6.29
N LEU A 44 1.55 10.07 -7.39
CA LEU A 44 0.11 10.03 -7.66
C LEU A 44 -0.40 8.59 -7.80
N LEU A 45 0.34 7.72 -8.49
CA LEU A 45 0.03 6.30 -8.60
C LEU A 45 -0.05 5.65 -7.20
N TRP A 46 0.92 5.93 -6.33
CA TRP A 46 0.94 5.40 -4.97
C TRP A 46 -0.13 5.98 -4.05
N ILE A 47 -0.51 7.25 -4.24
CA ILE A 47 -1.64 7.86 -3.54
C ILE A 47 -2.94 7.13 -3.88
N ALA A 48 -3.14 6.74 -5.15
CA ALA A 48 -4.31 5.97 -5.56
C ALA A 48 -4.25 4.50 -5.12
N LEU A 49 -3.05 3.88 -5.12
CA LEU A 49 -2.86 2.49 -4.71
C LEU A 49 -2.98 2.27 -3.20
N THR A 50 -2.54 3.22 -2.38
CA THR A 50 -2.56 3.09 -0.90
C THR A 50 -3.96 2.79 -0.34
N PRO A 51 -5.03 3.54 -0.66
CA PRO A 51 -6.37 3.22 -0.20
C PRO A 51 -6.88 1.88 -0.75
N LEU A 52 -6.48 1.47 -1.97
CA LEU A 52 -6.82 0.15 -2.51
C LEU A 52 -6.16 -0.98 -1.71
N ILE A 53 -4.89 -0.82 -1.34
CA ILE A 53 -4.15 -1.77 -0.50
C ILE A 53 -4.79 -1.83 0.89
N LEU A 54 -5.08 -0.69 1.50
CA LEU A 54 -5.73 -0.62 2.81
C LEU A 54 -7.15 -1.20 2.78
N PHE A 55 -7.90 -0.96 1.71
CA PHE A 55 -9.22 -1.55 1.52
C PHE A 55 -9.14 -3.08 1.40
N GLY A 56 -8.16 -3.59 0.64
CA GLY A 56 -7.87 -5.03 0.58
C GLY A 56 -7.51 -5.60 1.95
N ALA A 57 -6.61 -4.93 2.68
CA ALA A 57 -6.20 -5.32 4.03
C ALA A 57 -7.39 -5.34 4.99
N TYR A 58 -8.25 -4.32 4.95
CA TYR A 58 -9.48 -4.24 5.75
C TYR A 58 -10.43 -5.40 5.44
N LYS A 59 -10.64 -5.72 4.15
CA LYS A 59 -11.49 -6.84 3.74
C LYS A 59 -10.93 -8.19 4.21
N VAL A 60 -9.60 -8.37 4.17
CA VAL A 60 -8.92 -9.58 4.66
C VAL A 60 -9.02 -9.69 6.17
N GLU A 61 -8.76 -8.60 6.90
CA GLU A 61 -8.89 -8.57 8.37
C GLU A 61 -10.33 -8.85 8.79
N GLN A 62 -11.32 -8.23 8.15
CA GLN A 62 -12.73 -8.48 8.42
C GLN A 62 -13.11 -9.95 8.21
N ARG A 63 -12.60 -10.60 7.14
CA ARG A 63 -12.84 -12.04 6.90
C ARG A 63 -12.20 -12.91 7.98
N PHE A 64 -10.94 -12.65 8.34
CA PHE A 64 -10.23 -13.42 9.36
C PHE A 64 -10.82 -13.24 10.76
N ASN A 65 -11.20 -12.02 11.12
CA ASN A 65 -11.74 -11.71 12.44
C ASN A 65 -13.18 -12.22 12.62
N ARG A 66 -13.94 -12.34 11.52
CA ARG A 66 -15.26 -12.98 11.51
C ARG A 66 -15.16 -14.49 11.75
N THR A 67 -14.20 -15.16 11.14
CA THR A 67 -13.91 -16.60 11.37
C THR A 67 -13.41 -16.87 12.80
N ASP A 68 -12.69 -15.93 13.42
CA ASP A 68 -12.25 -16.05 14.83
C ASP A 68 -13.41 -15.94 15.82
N LYS A 69 -14.49 -15.20 15.46
CA LYS A 69 -15.68 -15.03 16.31
C LYS A 69 -16.65 -16.21 16.26
N GLU A 70 -16.51 -17.10 15.28
CA GLU A 70 -17.36 -18.29 15.07
C GLU A 70 -16.72 -19.59 15.60
N ARG A 71 -15.49 -19.54 16.14
CA ARG A 71 -14.91 -20.68 16.87
C ARG A 71 -15.36 -20.63 18.34
N PRO A 72 -16.12 -21.64 18.82
CA PRO A 72 -16.59 -21.73 20.21
C PRO A 72 -15.45 -21.97 21.22
#